data_AF-A0A4Q7B672-F1
#
_entry.id   AF-A0A4Q7B672-F1
#
_cell.length_a   1.000
_cell.length_b   1.000
_cell.length_c   1.000
_cell.angle_alpha   90.00
_cell.angle_beta   90.00
_cell.angle_gamma   90.00
#
_symmetry.space_group_name_H-M   'P 1'
#
loop_
_entity.id
_entity.type
_entity.pdbx_description
1 polymer ?
#
loop_
_entity_poly.entity_id
_entity_poly.type
_entity_poly.pdbx_seq_one_letter_code
_entity_poly.pdbx_strand_id
1 'polypeptide(L)'
;MIKHDLIEQVGGIERAREIVDGAPDKTADTYCVGDWGIAYFSLEFKSVWCAEDNDWFDSDYETIDELGCDYKTVIALKDLR
;
A
#
# COMPACT_ATOMS: atom_id res chain seq x y z
N MET A 1 -13.86 8.03 -11.42
CA MET A 1 -14.97 7.10 -11.11
C MET A 1 -14.37 5.70 -10.94
N ILE A 2 -13.59 5.49 -9.88
CA ILE A 2 -12.71 4.31 -9.70
C ILE A 2 -12.97 3.59 -8.34
N LYS A 3 -13.86 4.10 -7.48
CA LYS A 3 -13.97 3.57 -6.10
C LYS A 3 -14.66 2.21 -5.98
N HIS A 4 -15.71 1.94 -6.75
CA HIS A 4 -16.46 0.70 -6.57
C HIS A 4 -15.72 -0.52 -7.15
N ASP A 5 -15.09 -0.34 -8.32
CA ASP A 5 -14.34 -1.41 -8.98
C ASP A 5 -13.10 -1.81 -8.18
N LEU A 6 -12.44 -0.84 -7.53
CA LEU A 6 -11.26 -1.11 -6.72
C LEU A 6 -11.58 -1.91 -5.46
N ILE A 7 -12.70 -1.62 -4.78
CA ILE A 7 -13.14 -2.39 -3.61
C ILE A 7 -13.38 -3.86 -3.99
N GLU A 8 -14.04 -4.11 -5.12
CA GLU A 8 -14.25 -5.47 -5.62
C GLU A 8 -12.92 -6.14 -6.03
N GLN A 9 -12.00 -5.40 -6.65
CA GLN A 9 -10.67 -5.91 -7.03
C GLN A 9 -9.84 -6.39 -5.83
N VAL A 10 -9.94 -5.71 -4.68
CA VAL A 10 -9.25 -6.15 -3.46
C VAL A 10 -9.97 -7.26 -2.71
N GLY A 11 -11.13 -7.74 -3.18
CA GLY A 11 -11.89 -8.81 -2.56
C GLY A 11 -13.05 -8.35 -1.67
N GLY A 12 -13.55 -7.14 -1.88
CA GLY A 12 -14.72 -6.58 -1.22
C GLY A 12 -14.39 -5.64 -0.06
N ILE A 13 -15.46 -5.08 0.54
CA ILE A 13 -15.34 -4.00 1.53
C ILE A 13 -14.60 -4.40 2.81
N GLU A 14 -14.78 -5.63 3.28
CA GLU A 14 -14.10 -6.11 4.49
C GLU A 14 -12.59 -6.22 4.24
N ARG A 15 -12.18 -6.68 3.06
CA ARG A 15 -10.77 -6.74 2.71
C ARG A 15 -10.16 -5.35 2.48
N ALA A 16 -10.91 -4.44 1.88
CA ALA A 16 -10.50 -3.04 1.75
C ALA A 16 -10.28 -2.39 3.13
N ARG A 17 -11.15 -2.67 4.10
CA ARG A 17 -10.99 -2.23 5.49
C ARG A 17 -9.76 -2.81 6.16
N GLU A 18 -9.54 -4.13 6.05
CA GLU A 18 -8.34 -4.78 6.59
C GLU A 18 -7.04 -4.15 6.04
N ILE A 19 -7.01 -3.77 4.77
CA ILE A 19 -5.86 -3.09 4.16
C ILE A 19 -5.65 -1.70 4.78
N VAL A 20 -6.72 -0.92 4.95
CA VAL A 20 -6.63 0.43 5.52
C VAL A 20 -6.27 0.38 7.01
N ASP A 21 -6.91 -0.51 7.76
CA ASP A 21 -6.71 -0.67 9.21
C ASP A 21 -5.38 -1.36 9.56
N GLY A 22 -4.82 -2.13 8.62
CA GLY A 22 -3.51 -2.77 8.74
C GLY A 22 -2.32 -1.86 8.46
N ALA A 23 -2.55 -0.62 8.02
CA ALA A 23 -1.49 0.35 7.84
C ALA A 23 -0.85 0.73 9.20
N PRO A 24 0.49 0.78 9.30
CA PRO A 24 1.19 0.95 10.59
C PRO A 24 0.88 2.27 11.29
N ASP A 25 0.73 3.36 10.52
CA ASP A 25 0.33 4.67 11.00
C ASP A 25 -0.29 5.51 9.85
N LYS A 26 -0.51 6.81 10.11
CA LYS A 26 -1.12 7.73 9.14
C LYS A 26 -0.19 8.20 8.01
N THR A 27 1.10 7.88 8.07
CA THR A 27 2.10 8.25 7.06
C THR A 27 2.14 7.27 5.90
N ALA A 28 1.68 6.04 6.09
CA ALA A 28 1.46 5.10 5.00
C ALA A 28 0.40 5.64 4.01
N ASP A 29 0.77 5.73 2.74
CA ASP A 29 -0.08 6.23 1.67
C ASP A 29 -0.37 5.21 0.56
N THR A 30 0.45 4.15 0.47
CA THR A 30 0.39 3.18 -0.61
C THR A 30 0.51 1.75 -0.06
N TYR A 31 -0.38 0.87 -0.50
CA TYR A 31 -0.36 -0.56 -0.23
C TYR A 31 0.14 -1.31 -1.45
N CYS A 32 1.10 -2.19 -1.24
CA CYS A 32 1.72 -2.98 -2.30
C CYS A 32 1.68 -4.48 -1.98
N VAL A 33 1.50 -5.30 -3.02
CA VAL A 33 1.66 -6.76 -2.95
C VAL A 33 2.64 -7.20 -4.03
N GLY A 34 3.73 -7.82 -3.60
CA GLY A 34 4.80 -8.32 -4.47
C GLY A 34 5.11 -9.78 -4.20
N ASP A 35 6.21 -10.28 -4.77
CA ASP A 35 6.69 -11.65 -4.51
C ASP A 35 7.17 -11.84 -3.06
N TRP A 36 7.59 -10.76 -2.41
CA TRP A 36 8.06 -10.73 -1.03
C TRP A 36 6.93 -10.53 0.00
N GLY A 37 5.68 -10.46 -0.46
CA GLY A 37 4.51 -10.28 0.40
C GLY A 37 3.94 -8.87 0.33
N ILE A 38 3.38 -8.43 1.45
CA ILE A 38 2.68 -7.15 1.59
C ILE A 38 3.67 -6.09 2.09
N ALA A 39 3.60 -4.90 1.50
CA ALA A 39 4.34 -3.74 1.97
C ALA A 39 3.44 -2.51 2.03
N TYR A 40 3.69 -1.65 3.02
CA TYR A 40 3.12 -0.31 3.09
C TYR A 40 4.22 0.70 2.84
N PHE A 41 3.99 1.63 1.92
CA PHE A 41 4.91 2.69 1.58
C PHE A 41 4.36 4.04 2.04
N SER A 42 5.27 4.94 2.34
CA SER A 42 5.04 6.38 2.31
C SER A 42 5.90 6.98 1.21
N LEU A 43 5.28 7.34 0.09
CA LEU A 43 6.00 8.00 -1.02
C LEU A 43 6.36 9.44 -0.65
N GLU A 44 5.57 10.09 0.21
CA GLU A 44 5.90 11.43 0.74
C GLU A 44 7.22 11.42 1.54
N PHE A 45 7.41 10.42 2.40
CA PHE A 45 8.59 10.30 3.26
C PHE A 45 9.67 9.39 2.69
N LYS A 46 9.46 8.81 1.49
CA LYS A 46 10.37 7.86 0.84
C LYS A 46 10.74 6.70 1.75
N SER A 47 9.71 6.04 2.31
CA SER A 47 9.91 4.96 3.27
C SER A 47 8.99 3.76 3.02
N VAL A 48 9.43 2.59 3.49
CA VAL A 48 8.68 1.32 3.47
C VAL A 48 8.62 0.73 4.87
N TRP A 49 7.44 0.24 5.26
CA TRP A 49 7.24 -0.39 6.55
C TRP A 49 7.70 -1.84 6.54
N CYS A 50 8.60 -2.19 7.45
CA CYS A 50 8.96 -3.58 7.73
C CYS A 50 8.18 -4.08 8.95
N ALA A 51 7.26 -5.01 8.73
CA ALA A 51 6.48 -5.58 9.83
C ALA A 51 7.32 -6.48 10.77
N GLU A 52 8.41 -7.07 10.29
CA GLU A 52 9.28 -7.94 11.10
C GLU A 52 10.09 -7.14 12.12
N ASP A 53 10.65 -6.01 11.70
CA ASP A 53 11.42 -5.11 12.57
C ASP A 53 10.54 -4.08 13.30
N ASN A 54 9.26 -3.98 12.91
CA ASN A 54 8.29 -3.00 13.40
C ASN A 54 8.85 -1.57 13.29
N ASP A 55 9.44 -1.25 12.13
CA ASP A 55 10.05 0.04 11.84
C ASP A 55 9.95 0.42 10.36
N TRP A 56 10.17 1.71 10.09
CA TRP A 56 10.25 2.28 8.75
C TRP A 56 11.70 2.25 8.24
N PHE A 57 11.88 1.85 6.98
CA PHE A 57 13.15 1.88 6.28
C PHE A 57 13.09 2.84 5.09
N ASP A 58 14.24 3.38 4.70
CA ASP A 58 14.35 4.20 3.51
C ASP A 58 13.98 3.39 2.25
N SER A 59 13.28 4.05 1.34
CA SER A 59 12.83 3.51 0.06
C SER A 59 13.21 4.47 -1.05
N ASP A 60 13.75 3.94 -2.15
CA ASP A 60 14.12 4.75 -3.31
C ASP A 60 12.93 5.06 -4.25
N TYR A 61 11.75 4.45 -4.02
CA TYR A 61 10.55 4.72 -4.81
C TYR A 61 9.98 6.11 -4.53
N GLU A 62 9.70 6.86 -5.61
CA GLU A 62 9.11 8.20 -5.54
C GLU A 62 7.67 8.23 -6.07
N THR A 63 7.29 7.24 -6.88
CA THR A 63 5.98 7.22 -7.54
C THR A 63 5.29 5.87 -7.48
N ILE A 64 3.96 5.90 -7.59
CA ILE A 64 3.12 4.69 -7.74
C ILE A 64 3.50 3.91 -9.01
N ASP A 65 3.90 4.60 -10.08
CA ASP A 65 4.27 3.97 -11.35
C ASP A 65 5.56 3.14 -11.20
N GLU A 66 6.56 3.64 -10.47
CA GLU A 66 7.78 2.89 -10.17
C GLU A 66 7.49 1.66 -9.31
N LEU A 67 6.66 1.81 -8.27
CA LEU A 67 6.17 0.68 -7.49
C LEU A 67 5.45 -0.33 -8.39
N GLY A 68 4.67 0.12 -9.37
CA GLY A 68 3.93 -0.73 -10.31
C GLY A 68 4.82 -1.55 -11.24
N CYS A 69 6.09 -1.19 -11.41
CA CYS A 69 7.06 -2.00 -12.15
C CYS A 69 7.52 -3.23 -11.35
N ASP A 70 7.57 -3.11 -10.02
CA ASP A 70 8.16 -4.13 -9.14
C ASP A 70 7.12 -4.90 -8.31
N TYR A 71 5.93 -4.33 -8.10
CA TYR A 71 4.84 -4.91 -7.35
C TYR A 71 3.67 -5.28 -8.26
N LYS A 72 3.05 -6.45 -7.99
CA LYS A 72 1.90 -6.96 -8.75
C LYS A 72 0.62 -6.16 -8.50
N THR A 73 0.53 -5.55 -7.33
CA THR A 73 -0.60 -4.73 -6.92
C THR A 73 -0.05 -3.52 -6.20
N VAL A 74 -0.48 -2.33 -6.62
CA VAL A 74 -0.13 -1.06 -5.99
C VAL A 74 -1.40 -0.23 -5.89
N ILE A 75 -1.76 0.16 -4.68
CA ILE A 75 -3.02 0.84 -4.40
C ILE A 75 -2.74 2.03 -3.49
N ALA A 76 -3.15 3.22 -3.92
CA ALA A 76 -3.17 4.37 -3.03
C ALA A 76 -4.26 4.17 -1.96
N LEU A 77 -3.88 4.20 -0.68
CA LEU A 77 -4.80 3.94 0.43
C LEU A 77 -5.98 4.91 0.47
N LYS A 78 -5.80 6.14 -0.03
CA LYS A 78 -6.88 7.14 -0.16
C LYS A 78 -8.03 6.69 -1.07
N ASP A 79 -7.78 5.74 -1.97
CA ASP A 79 -8.79 5.24 -2.91
C ASP A 79 -9.64 4.12 -2.29
N LEU A 80 -9.17 3.53 -1.18
CA LEU A 80 -9.89 2.55 -0.36
C LEU A 80 -10.64 3.18 0.84
N ARG A 81 -10.40 4.47 1.13
CA ARG A 81 -11.06 5.24 2.19
C ARG A 81 -12.39 5.88 1.74
#